data_AF-A0A5P1F0Q1-F1
#
_entry.id   AF-A0A5P1F0Q1-F1
#
_cell.length_a   1.000
_cell.length_b   1.000
_cell.length_c   1.000
_cell.angle_alpha   90.00
_cell.angle_beta   90.00
_cell.angle_gamma   90.00
#
_symmetry.space_group_name_H-M   'P 1'
#
loop_
_entity.id
_entity.type
_entity.pdbx_description
1 polymer ?
#
loop_
_entity_poly.entity_id
_entity_poly.type
_entity_poly.pdbx_seq_one_letter_code
_entity_poly.pdbx_strand_id
1 'polypeptide(L)'
;MAFGAHRTSNYVRIQANAEDMLSHRNIESVLFRGKKISEQSDADKLETFAEQLIKEQQRRKSSSIPTVFIKQAAMTPRSSSATISTVTTAITSSSVDSD
;
A
#
# COMPACT_ATOMS: atom_id res chain seq x y z
N MET A 1 -13.63 -20.49 -33.08
CA MET A 1 -13.47 -19.51 -31.97
C MET A 1 -12.77 -20.21 -30.82
N ALA A 2 -11.46 -19.99 -30.64
CA ALA A 2 -10.57 -20.85 -29.84
C ALA A 2 -10.49 -20.48 -28.35
N PHE A 3 -11.37 -19.63 -27.83
CA PHE A 3 -11.40 -19.24 -26.43
C PHE A 3 -12.84 -19.28 -25.89
N GLY A 4 -13.38 -20.50 -25.73
CA GLY A 4 -14.72 -20.76 -25.18
C GLY A 4 -14.70 -21.10 -23.69
N ALA A 5 -15.67 -20.56 -22.93
CA ALA A 5 -16.08 -20.89 -21.55
C ALA A 5 -15.05 -20.88 -20.40
N HIS A 6 -13.77 -21.10 -20.66
CA HIS A 6 -12.75 -21.28 -19.62
C HIS A 6 -12.31 -19.94 -19.04
N ARG A 7 -12.32 -18.85 -19.81
CA ARG A 7 -11.94 -17.51 -19.33
C ARG A 7 -12.93 -16.95 -18.31
N THR A 8 -14.23 -17.14 -18.54
CA THR A 8 -15.29 -16.67 -17.62
C THR A 8 -15.28 -17.45 -16.30
N SER A 9 -15.08 -18.77 -16.35
CA SER A 9 -14.96 -19.61 -15.16
C SER A 9 -13.75 -19.24 -14.28
N ASN A 10 -12.60 -18.94 -14.90
CA ASN A 10 -11.41 -18.49 -14.16
C ASN A 10 -11.62 -17.11 -13.53
N TYR A 11 -12.22 -16.17 -14.25
CA TYR A 11 -12.52 -14.84 -13.72
C TYR A 11 -13.46 -14.90 -12.51
N VAL A 12 -14.56 -15.66 -12.62
CA VAL A 12 -15.53 -15.84 -11.51
C VAL A 12 -14.85 -16.44 -10.28
N ARG A 13 -13.97 -17.43 -10.47
CA ARG A 13 -13.23 -18.02 -9.34
C ARG A 13 -12.30 -17.01 -8.68
N ILE A 14 -11.48 -16.30 -9.47
CA ILE A 14 -10.55 -15.30 -8.91
C ILE A 14 -11.31 -14.19 -8.16
N GLN A 15 -12.43 -13.73 -8.73
CA GLN A 15 -13.30 -12.74 -8.10
C GLN A 15 -13.84 -13.24 -6.77
N ALA A 16 -14.42 -14.45 -6.74
CA ALA A 16 -14.95 -15.06 -5.52
C ALA A 16 -13.86 -15.28 -4.45
N ASN A 17 -12.67 -15.72 -4.86
CA ASN A 17 -11.52 -15.85 -3.96
C ASN A 17 -11.07 -14.50 -3.39
N ALA A 18 -11.07 -13.44 -4.20
CA ALA A 18 -10.72 -12.10 -3.74
C ALA A 18 -11.77 -11.54 -2.75
N GLU A 19 -13.06 -11.76 -3.03
CA GLU A 19 -14.17 -11.38 -2.14
C GLU A 19 -14.08 -12.10 -0.79
N ASP A 20 -13.79 -13.40 -0.80
CA ASP A 20 -13.58 -14.19 0.43
C ASP A 20 -12.41 -13.63 1.25
N MET A 21 -11.26 -13.40 0.60
CA MET A 21 -10.08 -12.80 1.24
C MET A 21 -10.36 -11.42 1.85
N LEU A 22 -11.12 -10.57 1.17
CA LEU A 22 -11.46 -9.23 1.63
C LEU A 22 -12.46 -9.24 2.79
N SER A 23 -13.32 -10.27 2.87
CA SER A 23 -14.31 -10.42 3.94
C SER A 23 -13.69 -10.85 5.28
N HIS A 24 -12.46 -11.37 5.27
CA HIS A 24 -11.81 -11.88 6.46
C HIS A 24 -11.49 -10.77 7.47
N ARG A 25 -11.58 -11.16 8.75
CA ARG A 25 -11.16 -10.34 9.89
C ARG A 25 -9.91 -10.96 10.50
N ASN A 26 -8.82 -10.21 10.49
CA ASN A 26 -7.53 -10.68 11.01
C ASN A 26 -7.58 -10.97 12.52
N ILE A 27 -6.78 -11.93 13.00
CA ILE A 27 -6.62 -12.17 14.44
C ILE A 27 -5.40 -11.40 14.93
N GLU A 28 -5.60 -10.52 15.90
CA GLU A 28 -4.56 -9.66 16.48
C GLU A 28 -4.13 -10.20 17.85
N SER A 29 -2.83 -10.17 18.13
CA SER A 29 -2.30 -10.44 19.47
C SER A 29 -2.27 -9.16 20.29
N VAL A 30 -2.94 -9.17 21.44
CA VAL A 30 -2.94 -8.05 22.39
C VAL A 30 -2.18 -8.45 23.64
N LEU A 31 -1.21 -7.61 24.01
CA LEU A 31 -0.36 -7.85 25.17
C LEU A 31 -1.21 -8.02 26.44
N PHE A 32 -0.96 -9.11 27.19
CA PHE A 32 -1.70 -9.51 28.39
C PHE A 32 -3.21 -9.80 28.21
N ARG A 33 -3.72 -9.84 26.98
CA ARG A 33 -5.14 -10.09 26.68
C ARG A 33 -5.35 -11.24 25.68
N GLY A 34 -4.27 -11.86 25.23
CA GLY A 34 -4.33 -13.01 24.33
C GLY A 34 -4.60 -12.60 22.88
N LYS A 35 -5.44 -13.37 22.18
CA LYS A 35 -5.82 -13.12 20.78
C LYS A 35 -7.21 -12.49 20.75
N LYS A 36 -7.39 -11.48 19.90
CA LYS A 36 -8.71 -10.90 19.57
C LYS A 36 -8.94 -10.96 18.07
N ILE A 37 -10.19 -11.04 17.64
CA ILE A 37 -10.55 -10.86 16.24
C ILE A 37 -10.64 -9.36 15.97
N SER A 38 -10.09 -8.91 14.83
CA SER A 38 -10.15 -7.52 14.41
C SER A 38 -11.60 -7.08 14.20
N GLU A 39 -11.94 -5.85 14.55
CA GLU A 39 -13.29 -5.33 14.37
C GLU A 39 -13.59 -5.02 12.91
N GLN A 40 -12.55 -4.69 12.15
CA GLN A 40 -12.60 -4.31 10.73
C GLN A 40 -12.21 -5.48 9.83
N SER A 41 -12.92 -5.64 8.72
CA SER A 41 -12.54 -6.55 7.64
C SER A 41 -11.32 -6.03 6.88
N ASP A 42 -10.69 -6.90 6.10
CA ASP A 42 -9.56 -6.48 5.27
C ASP A 42 -9.99 -5.51 4.15
N ALA A 43 -11.25 -5.57 3.70
CA ALA A 43 -11.86 -4.56 2.84
C ALA A 43 -11.90 -3.17 3.51
N ASP A 44 -12.41 -3.08 4.73
CA ASP A 44 -12.55 -1.81 5.47
C ASP A 44 -11.19 -1.15 5.70
N LYS A 45 -10.18 -1.97 6.00
CA LYS A 45 -8.79 -1.49 6.15
C LYS A 45 -8.27 -0.92 4.83
N LEU A 46 -8.52 -1.61 3.72
CA LEU A 46 -8.07 -1.17 2.40
C LEU A 46 -8.73 0.15 1.99
N GLU A 47 -10.01 0.32 2.28
CA GLU A 47 -10.73 1.57 2.07
C GLU A 47 -10.11 2.71 2.90
N THR A 48 -9.85 2.47 4.18
CA THR A 48 -9.18 3.43 5.06
C THR A 48 -7.79 3.84 4.52
N PHE A 49 -7.01 2.88 4.02
CA PHE A 49 -5.71 3.17 3.41
C PHE A 49 -5.85 3.97 2.12
N ALA A 50 -6.82 3.64 1.27
CA ALA A 50 -7.09 4.37 0.03
C ALA A 50 -7.43 5.84 0.31
N GLU A 51 -8.27 6.10 1.31
CA GLU A 51 -8.58 7.47 1.73
C GLU A 51 -7.35 8.25 2.20
N GLN A 52 -6.52 7.63 3.04
CA GLN A 52 -5.31 8.26 3.54
C GLN A 52 -4.31 8.53 2.42
N LEU A 53 -4.18 7.62 1.45
CA LEU A 53 -3.34 7.79 0.28
C LEU A 53 -3.79 8.97 -0.59
N ILE A 54 -5.09 9.14 -0.82
CA ILE A 54 -5.63 10.27 -1.57
C ILE A 54 -5.34 11.58 -0.83
N LYS A 55 -5.61 11.63 0.48
CA LYS A 55 -5.34 12.80 1.33
C LYS A 55 -3.86 13.17 1.31
N GLU A 56 -2.97 12.19 1.45
CA GLU A 56 -1.52 12.39 1.43
C GLU A 56 -1.01 12.84 0.05
N GLN A 57 -1.54 12.27 -1.03
CA GLN A 57 -1.18 12.69 -2.38
C GLN A 57 -1.56 14.15 -2.61
N GLN A 58 -2.76 14.55 -2.20
CA GLN A 58 -3.19 15.95 -2.29
C GLN A 58 -2.29 16.86 -1.44
N ARG A 59 -1.95 16.44 -0.21
CA ARG A 59 -1.03 17.18 0.67
C ARG A 59 0.34 17.39 0.01
N ARG A 60 0.89 16.38 -0.67
CA ARG A 60 2.17 16.51 -1.40
C ARG A 60 2.06 17.46 -2.57
N LYS A 61 0.96 17.43 -3.33
CA LYS A 61 0.72 18.37 -4.43
C LYS A 61 0.62 19.82 -3.95
N SER A 62 0.05 20.06 -2.77
CA SER A 62 -0.08 21.39 -2.18
C SER A 62 1.10 21.80 -1.29
N SER A 63 2.07 20.91 -1.06
CA SER A 63 3.20 21.19 -0.17
C SER A 63 4.34 21.84 -0.96
N SER A 64 4.86 22.95 -0.44
CA SER A 64 6.08 23.59 -0.93
C SER A 64 7.36 22.80 -0.61
N ILE A 65 7.25 21.72 0.17
CA ILE A 65 8.39 20.87 0.54
C ILE A 65 8.53 19.75 -0.51
N PRO A 66 9.72 19.58 -1.12
CA PRO A 66 9.94 18.55 -2.12
C PRO A 66 9.76 17.15 -1.52
N THR A 67 9.11 16.25 -2.27
CA THR A 67 8.96 14.84 -1.87
C THR A 67 10.33 14.16 -1.97
N VAL A 68 10.90 13.77 -0.83
CA VAL A 68 12.16 13.03 -0.78
C VAL A 68 11.87 11.53 -0.76
N PHE A 69 12.44 10.80 -1.72
CA PHE A 69 12.40 9.34 -1.74
C PHE A 69 13.64 8.78 -1.06
N ILE A 70 13.44 7.88 -0.09
CA ILE A 70 14.55 7.12 0.50
C ILE A 70 14.87 6.00 -0.46
N LYS A 71 15.99 6.13 -1.19
CA LYS A 71 16.51 5.05 -2.00
C LYS A 71 17.05 3.97 -1.06
N GLN A 72 16.31 2.88 -0.90
CA GLN A 72 16.81 1.70 -0.22
C GLN A 72 17.90 1.07 -1.10
N ALA A 73 19.15 1.51 -0.90
CA ALA A 73 20.31 0.74 -1.36
C ALA A 73 20.17 -0.68 -0.81
N ALA A 74 20.57 -1.70 -1.57
CA ALA A 74 20.36 -3.11 -1.21
C ALA A 74 20.90 -3.42 0.20
N MET A 75 20.05 -3.25 1.21
CA MET A 75 20.35 -3.55 2.60
C MET A 75 19.98 -5.01 2.79
N THR A 76 21.01 -5.85 2.95
CA THR A 76 20.81 -7.15 3.60
C THR A 76 20.16 -6.89 4.97
N PRO A 77 19.19 -7.71 5.42
CA PRO A 77 18.53 -7.46 6.69
C PRO A 77 19.53 -7.71 7.83
N ARG A 78 20.22 -6.66 8.26
CA ARG A 78 21.07 -6.73 9.45
C ARG A 78 20.18 -6.52 10.66
N SER A 79 19.88 -7.62 11.35
CA SER A 79 19.41 -7.57 12.72
C SER A 79 20.46 -6.81 13.54
N SER A 80 20.04 -5.72 14.17
CA SER A 80 20.81 -4.86 15.10
C SER A 80 21.60 -3.69 14.48
N SER A 81 21.29 -2.50 15.00
CA SER A 81 21.93 -1.18 14.88
C SER A 81 21.43 -0.25 13.77
N ALA A 82 20.69 0.78 14.19
CA ALA A 82 20.20 1.86 13.36
C ALA A 82 21.35 2.78 12.94
N THR A 83 21.75 2.73 11.67
CA THR A 83 22.44 3.84 11.01
C THR A 83 21.81 4.01 9.64
N ILE A 84 20.85 4.93 9.56
CA ILE A 84 20.19 5.31 8.31
C ILE A 84 21.08 6.37 7.65
N SER A 85 21.82 6.00 6.61
CA SER A 85 22.51 6.98 5.76
C SER A 85 21.50 7.60 4.80
N THR A 86 21.07 8.83 5.08
CA THR A 86 20.18 9.61 4.20
C THR A 86 20.97 10.18 3.02
N VAL A 87 20.69 9.70 1.81
CA VAL A 87 21.15 10.35 0.56
C VAL A 87 19.97 11.09 -0.05
N THR A 88 19.95 12.41 0.08
CA THR A 88 18.90 13.28 -0.47
C THR A 88 19.09 13.44 -1.98
N THR A 89 18.13 12.99 -2.79
CA THR A 89 18.03 13.37 -4.21
C THR A 89 16.77 14.18 -4.39
N ALA A 90 16.91 15.48 -4.65
CA ALA A 90 15.80 16.37 -4.96
C ALA A 90 15.47 16.27 -6.46
N ILE A 91 14.23 15.90 -6.81
CA ILE A 91 13.73 16.03 -8.17
C ILE A 91 12.89 17.30 -8.23
N THR A 92 13.39 18.33 -8.91
CA THR A 92 12.63 19.52 -9.25
C THR A 92 11.83 19.23 -10.52
N SER A 93 10.52 18.98 -10.42
CA SER A 93 9.63 19.00 -11.58
C SER A 93 9.38 20.46 -11.95
N SER A 94 10.26 21.04 -12.76
CA SER A 94 10.03 22.34 -13.39
C SER A 94 8.98 22.16 -14.49
N SER A 95 7.75 22.57 -14.22
CA SER A 95 6.77 22.87 -15.27
C SER A 95 7.29 24.08 -16.05
N VAL A 96 7.73 23.85 -17.29
CA VAL A 96 7.99 24.93 -18.24
C VAL A 96 6.65 25.33 -18.85
N ASP A 97 6.17 26.51 -18.48
CA ASP A 97 5.16 27.25 -19.24
C ASP A 97 5.77 27.69 -20.58
N SER A 98 4.99 27.65 -21.66
CA SER A 98 5.35 28.28 -22.94
C SER A 98 4.08 28.82 -23.60
N ASP A 99 4.03 30.16 -23.68
CA ASP A 99 3.20 31.13 -24.44
C ASP A 99 1.81 30.73 -24.95
#